data_AF-A0A2J8W1Y4-F1
#
_entry.id   AF-A0A2J8W1Y4-F1
#
_cell.length_a   1.000
_cell.length_b   1.000
_cell.length_c   1.000
_cell.angle_alpha   90.00
_cell.angle_beta   90.00
_cell.angle_gamma   90.00
#
_symmetry.space_group_name_H-M   'P 1'
#
loop_
_entity.id
_entity.type
_entity.pdbx_description
1 polymer ?
#
loop_
_entity_poly.entity_id
_entity_poly.type
_entity_poly.pdbx_seq_one_letter_code
_entity_poly.pdbx_strand_id
1 'polypeptide(L)'
;MGLSNTLFVMAFLLSGAAPLKIQAYFNETADLPCQFANSQNRSLSELVVFWQDQENLVLNEVYLGKEKFDSVHSKYMGRTSFDPDSWTLRLHNLQIKDKGLYQCIIHHKKPTGMIRIHQMNSELSVLANFSQPEIVPISNITENVYINLTCSSIHGYPEPKKMSVLL
;
A
#
# COMPACT_ATOMS: atom_id res chain seq x y z
N MET A 1 -43.21 37.88 19.39
CA MET A 1 -43.18 36.41 19.52
C MET A 1 -43.06 35.83 18.13
N GLY A 2 -42.01 35.18 17.67
CA GLY A 2 -40.64 34.92 18.10
C GLY A 2 -40.00 34.33 16.84
N LEU A 3 -39.02 35.02 16.27
CA LEU A 3 -38.39 34.61 15.00
C LEU A 3 -37.47 33.42 15.32
N SER A 4 -37.89 32.23 14.91
CA SER A 4 -37.13 30.99 15.14
C SER A 4 -35.85 31.00 14.29
N ASN A 5 -34.73 31.40 14.90
CA ASN A 5 -33.40 31.27 14.33
C ASN A 5 -33.00 29.79 14.32
N THR A 6 -33.25 29.11 13.21
CA THR A 6 -32.76 27.74 13.01
C THR A 6 -31.27 27.81 12.67
N LEU A 7 -30.40 27.51 13.65
CA LEU A 7 -28.97 27.32 13.41
C LEU A 7 -28.76 26.08 12.53
N PHE A 8 -28.39 26.30 11.27
CA PHE A 8 -27.82 25.23 10.44
C PHE A 8 -26.39 24.97 10.91
N VAL A 9 -26.21 23.95 11.75
CA VAL A 9 -24.89 23.40 12.06
C VAL A 9 -24.41 22.68 10.80
N MET A 10 -23.63 23.36 9.97
CA MET A 10 -22.92 22.75 8.85
C MET A 10 -21.86 21.81 9.44
N ALA A 11 -22.22 20.54 9.59
CA ALA A 11 -21.25 19.48 9.84
C ALA A 11 -20.30 19.45 8.63
N PHE A 12 -19.10 20.00 8.80
CA PHE A 12 -18.00 19.82 7.87
C PHE A 12 -17.65 18.33 7.87
N LEU A 13 -18.21 17.59 6.91
CA LEU A 13 -17.72 16.26 6.55
C LEU A 13 -16.28 16.48 6.08
N LEU A 14 -15.31 16.12 6.91
CA LEU A 14 -13.93 15.93 6.48
C LEU A 14 -13.94 14.78 5.47
N SER A 15 -14.14 15.10 4.20
CA SER A 15 -14.09 14.16 3.09
C SER A 15 -12.64 13.74 2.85
N GLY A 16 -12.10 12.93 3.76
CA GLY A 16 -10.90 12.16 3.49
C GLY A 16 -11.24 11.15 2.39
N ALA A 17 -10.64 11.31 1.21
CA ALA A 17 -10.75 10.30 0.16
C ALA A 17 -10.23 8.95 0.69
N ALA A 18 -10.97 7.87 0.44
CA ALA A 18 -10.56 6.54 0.83
C ALA A 18 -9.22 6.18 0.14
N PRO A 19 -8.31 5.46 0.81
CA PRO A 19 -7.03 5.08 0.22
C PRO A 19 -7.23 4.08 -0.93
N LEU A 20 -6.42 4.20 -1.98
CA LEU A 20 -6.38 3.22 -3.07
C LEU A 20 -5.89 1.87 -2.53
N LYS A 21 -6.68 0.81 -2.72
CA LYS A 21 -6.28 -0.54 -2.31
C LYS A 21 -5.36 -1.16 -3.35
N ILE A 22 -4.20 -1.64 -2.92
CA ILE A 22 -3.18 -2.27 -3.77
C ILE A 22 -2.89 -3.64 -3.18
N GLN A 23 -2.78 -4.65 -4.05
CA GLN A 23 -2.39 -6.00 -3.69
C GLN A 23 -1.17 -6.40 -4.52
N ALA A 24 -0.16 -6.96 -3.86
CA ALA A 24 1.03 -7.48 -4.52
C ALA A 24 1.57 -8.67 -3.73
N TYR A 25 2.34 -9.53 -4.40
CA TYR A 25 2.84 -10.74 -3.78
C TYR A 25 4.21 -10.54 -3.11
N PHE A 26 4.46 -11.34 -2.08
CA PHE A 26 5.75 -11.44 -1.40
C PHE A 26 6.86 -11.72 -2.41
N ASN A 27 8.00 -11.04 -2.23
CA ASN A 27 9.18 -11.09 -3.11
C ASN A 27 8.94 -10.53 -4.55
N GLU A 28 7.76 -9.97 -4.83
CA GLU A 28 7.50 -9.26 -6.08
C GLU A 28 7.64 -7.74 -5.91
N THR A 29 7.05 -6.98 -6.84
CA THR A 29 7.05 -5.52 -6.86
C THR A 29 5.62 -4.99 -6.69
N ALA A 30 5.43 -4.01 -5.80
CA ALA A 30 4.19 -3.25 -5.71
C ALA A 30 4.34 -1.93 -6.45
N ASP A 31 3.34 -1.58 -7.24
CA ASP A 31 3.19 -0.26 -7.83
C ASP A 31 2.38 0.63 -6.89
N LEU A 32 2.97 1.74 -6.44
CA LEU A 32 2.37 2.76 -5.57
C LEU A 32 2.09 4.04 -6.38
N PRO A 33 0.98 4.11 -7.13
CA PRO A 33 0.67 5.26 -7.97
C PRO A 33 0.34 6.48 -7.14
N CYS A 34 0.74 7.66 -7.63
CA CYS A 34 0.41 8.94 -7.04
C CYS A 34 -0.87 9.57 -7.63
N GLN A 35 -1.37 9.09 -8.78
CA GLN A 35 -2.51 9.65 -9.53
C GLN A 35 -2.44 11.18 -9.72
N PHE A 36 -1.24 11.70 -9.97
CA PHE A 36 -1.06 13.12 -10.23
C PHE A 36 -1.35 13.43 -11.70
N ALA A 37 -2.47 14.09 -11.97
CA ALA A 37 -2.90 14.42 -13.33
C ALA A 37 -2.01 15.45 -14.05
N ASN A 38 -1.09 16.12 -13.34
CA ASN A 38 -0.22 17.19 -13.83
C ASN A 38 -0.88 18.19 -14.81
N SER A 39 -2.09 18.67 -14.49
CA SER A 39 -2.89 19.50 -15.41
C SER A 39 -2.24 20.83 -15.82
N GLN A 40 -1.22 21.29 -15.10
CA GLN A 40 -0.46 22.49 -15.41
C GLN A 40 0.86 22.20 -16.14
N ASN A 41 1.09 20.96 -16.59
CA ASN A 41 2.28 20.51 -17.30
C ASN A 41 3.59 20.94 -16.61
N ARG A 42 3.64 20.83 -15.28
CA ARG A 42 4.83 21.21 -14.51
C ARG A 42 5.95 20.25 -14.80
N SER A 43 7.16 20.80 -14.92
CA SER A 43 8.36 19.99 -15.06
C SER A 43 8.70 19.33 -13.73
N LEU A 44 9.22 18.09 -13.77
CA LEU A 44 9.72 17.41 -12.57
C LEU A 44 10.85 18.22 -11.88
N SER A 45 11.57 19.04 -12.64
CA SER A 45 12.61 19.96 -12.12
C SER A 45 12.07 21.07 -11.21
N GLU A 46 10.75 21.28 -11.18
CA GLU A 46 10.08 22.27 -10.32
C GLU A 46 9.42 21.62 -9.10
N LEU A 47 9.44 20.29 -9.04
CA LEU A 47 8.69 19.50 -8.07
C LEU A 47 9.61 18.81 -7.06
N VAL A 48 9.06 18.60 -5.87
CA VAL A 48 9.60 17.65 -4.89
C VAL A 48 8.53 16.61 -4.65
N VAL A 49 8.82 15.38 -5.03
CA VAL A 49 7.91 14.24 -4.90
C VAL A 49 8.49 13.31 -3.86
N PHE A 50 7.69 12.84 -2.91
CA PHE A 50 8.15 11.78 -2.01
C PHE A 50 7.02 10.86 -1.60
N TRP A 51 7.41 9.64 -1.25
CA TRP A 51 6.54 8.66 -0.63
C TRP A 51 6.98 8.43 0.81
N GLN A 52 6.00 8.29 1.69
CA GLN A 52 6.22 7.90 3.08
C GLN A 52 5.23 6.82 3.50
N ASP A 53 5.62 5.98 4.45
CA ASP A 53 4.70 5.03 5.08
C ASP A 53 3.90 5.67 6.22
N GLN A 54 3.04 4.88 6.85
CA GLN A 54 2.23 5.25 8.00
C GLN A 54 3.01 5.73 9.23
N GLU A 55 4.32 5.43 9.32
CA GLU A 55 5.21 5.88 10.38
C GLU A 55 6.00 7.14 9.95
N ASN A 56 5.68 7.70 8.78
CA ASN A 56 6.39 8.81 8.12
C ASN A 56 7.84 8.46 7.76
N LEU A 57 8.17 7.17 7.60
CA LEU A 57 9.47 6.78 7.07
C LEU A 57 9.47 7.03 5.57
N VAL A 58 10.50 7.74 5.08
CA VAL A 58 10.61 8.08 3.66
C VAL A 58 11.03 6.86 2.85
N LEU A 59 10.23 6.51 1.85
CA LEU A 59 10.50 5.43 0.90
C LEU A 59 11.39 5.88 -0.25
N ASN A 60 11.14 7.08 -0.74
CA ASN A 60 11.77 7.67 -1.91
C ASN A 60 11.54 9.18 -1.89
N GLU A 61 12.54 9.95 -2.32
CA GLU A 61 12.45 11.38 -2.56
C GLU A 61 13.01 11.70 -3.95
N VAL A 62 12.23 12.38 -4.77
CA VAL A 62 12.65 12.99 -6.03
C VAL A 62 12.68 14.49 -5.81
N TYR A 63 13.88 15.06 -5.71
CA TYR A 63 14.10 16.47 -5.50
C TYR A 63 14.49 17.15 -6.82
N LEU A 64 13.59 17.98 -7.36
CA LEU A 64 13.83 18.76 -8.58
C LEU A 64 14.33 17.91 -9.75
N GLY A 65 13.65 16.78 -9.99
CA GLY A 65 13.96 15.87 -11.08
C GLY A 65 15.08 14.87 -10.80
N LYS A 66 15.64 14.83 -9.59
CA LYS A 66 16.69 13.88 -9.21
C LYS A 66 16.29 13.08 -7.99
N GLU A 67 16.43 11.75 -8.06
CA GLU A 67 16.30 10.92 -6.87
C GLU A 67 17.38 11.26 -5.85
N LYS A 68 16.96 11.42 -4.60
CA LYS A 68 17.80 11.72 -3.46
C LYS A 68 17.64 10.62 -2.42
N PHE A 69 18.77 10.09 -1.96
CA PHE A 69 18.78 8.94 -1.06
C PHE A 69 19.07 9.31 0.41
N ASP A 70 19.56 10.53 0.68
CA ASP A 70 19.97 10.95 2.03
C ASP A 70 18.83 10.92 3.06
N SER A 71 17.59 11.13 2.61
CA SER A 71 16.38 11.13 3.43
C SER A 71 15.69 9.76 3.47
N VAL A 72 16.07 8.83 2.59
CA VAL A 72 15.41 7.53 2.44
C VAL A 72 15.75 6.65 3.63
N HIS A 73 14.72 6.11 4.28
CA HIS A 73 14.90 5.25 5.43
C HIS A 73 15.55 3.92 5.00
N SER A 74 16.44 3.37 5.85
CA SER A 74 17.20 2.15 5.56
C SER A 74 16.33 0.94 5.18
N LYS A 75 15.09 0.87 5.69
CA LYS A 75 14.06 -0.14 5.32
C LYS A 75 13.80 -0.21 3.81
N TYR A 76 13.92 0.92 3.10
CA TYR A 76 13.54 1.08 1.70
C TYR A 76 14.73 1.35 0.77
N MET A 77 15.92 1.57 1.32
CA MET A 77 17.10 1.89 0.54
C MET A 77 17.43 0.75 -0.45
N GLY A 78 17.58 1.11 -1.73
CA GLY A 78 17.85 0.16 -2.81
C GLY A 78 16.65 -0.72 -3.22
N ARG A 79 15.45 -0.42 -2.71
CA ARG A 79 14.23 -1.20 -3.01
C ARG A 79 13.17 -0.40 -3.77
N THR A 80 13.46 0.83 -4.17
CA THR A 80 12.48 1.69 -4.84
C THR A 80 12.98 2.17 -6.20
N SER A 81 12.04 2.34 -7.14
CA SER A 81 12.30 3.00 -8.43
C SER A 81 11.11 3.87 -8.82
N PHE A 82 11.34 5.12 -9.18
CA PHE A 82 10.30 6.03 -9.62
C PHE A 82 10.09 6.03 -11.13
N ASP A 83 8.82 5.92 -11.56
CA ASP A 83 8.38 6.07 -12.95
C ASP A 83 7.71 7.45 -13.13
N PRO A 84 8.37 8.42 -13.78
CA PRO A 84 7.85 9.77 -13.97
C PRO A 84 6.69 9.87 -14.97
N ASP A 85 6.58 8.93 -15.92
CA ASP A 85 5.54 8.96 -16.95
C ASP A 85 4.18 8.59 -16.34
N SER A 86 4.19 7.61 -15.44
CA SER A 86 2.99 7.13 -14.74
C SER A 86 2.81 7.69 -13.33
N TRP A 87 3.75 8.50 -12.84
CA TRP A 87 3.78 9.02 -11.46
C TRP A 87 3.66 7.90 -10.41
N THR A 88 4.38 6.80 -10.63
CA THR A 88 4.26 5.58 -9.82
C THR A 88 5.60 5.24 -9.19
N LEU A 89 5.60 4.96 -7.89
CA LEU A 89 6.76 4.40 -7.21
C LEU A 89 6.64 2.89 -7.17
N ARG A 90 7.64 2.18 -7.68
CA ARG A 90 7.74 0.73 -7.55
C ARG A 90 8.50 0.38 -6.28
N LEU A 91 7.93 -0.47 -5.43
CA LEU A 91 8.58 -1.04 -4.26
C LEU A 91 8.90 -2.51 -4.52
N HIS A 92 10.19 -2.82 -4.66
CA HIS A 92 10.72 -4.14 -5.01
C HIS A 92 10.99 -5.01 -3.79
N ASN A 93 11.11 -6.32 -4.05
CA ASN A 93 11.44 -7.35 -3.05
C ASN A 93 10.51 -7.23 -1.84
N LEU A 94 9.19 -7.23 -2.10
CA LEU A 94 8.18 -7.00 -1.08
C LEU A 94 8.29 -7.99 0.08
N GLN A 95 8.15 -7.47 1.29
CA GLN A 95 8.12 -8.24 2.52
C GLN A 95 6.73 -8.14 3.14
N ILE A 96 6.29 -9.15 3.89
CA ILE A 96 4.99 -9.11 4.59
C ILE A 96 4.85 -7.87 5.50
N LYS A 97 5.97 -7.41 6.09
CA LYS A 97 6.05 -6.21 6.93
C LYS A 97 5.92 -4.89 6.17
N ASP A 98 5.91 -4.92 4.84
CA ASP A 98 5.67 -3.73 4.02
C ASP A 98 4.16 -3.51 3.77
N LYS A 99 3.28 -4.37 4.28
CA LYS A 99 1.83 -4.06 4.30
C LYS A 99 1.57 -2.78 5.11
N GLY A 100 0.63 -1.97 4.65
CA GLY A 100 0.25 -0.76 5.38
C GLY A 100 -0.19 0.39 4.50
N LEU A 101 -0.35 1.55 5.13
CA LEU A 101 -0.69 2.80 4.45
C LEU A 101 0.58 3.49 3.96
N TYR A 102 0.49 3.99 2.73
CA TYR A 102 1.50 4.78 2.07
C TYR A 102 0.89 6.07 1.57
N GLN A 103 1.69 7.13 1.56
CA GLN A 103 1.27 8.43 1.10
C GLN A 103 2.27 8.97 0.09
N CYS A 104 1.78 9.33 -1.09
CA CYS A 104 2.50 10.16 -2.03
C CYS A 104 2.21 11.63 -1.75
N ILE A 105 3.24 12.47 -1.77
CA ILE A 105 3.11 13.92 -1.63
C ILE A 105 3.92 14.61 -2.73
N ILE A 106 3.31 15.59 -3.40
CA ILE A 106 3.98 16.43 -4.39
C ILE A 106 3.93 17.87 -3.94
N HIS A 107 5.10 18.47 -3.84
CA HIS A 107 5.28 19.90 -3.63
C HIS A 107 5.77 20.58 -4.90
N HIS A 108 5.30 21.79 -5.14
CA HIS A 108 5.89 22.73 -6.07
C HIS A 108 6.87 23.62 -5.32
N LYS A 109 8.13 23.65 -5.75
CA LYS A 109 9.15 24.55 -5.20
C LYS A 109 9.02 25.93 -5.83
N LYS A 110 8.52 26.89 -5.05
CA LYS A 110 8.51 28.31 -5.41
C LYS A 110 9.64 29.06 -4.69
N PRO A 111 10.00 30.28 -5.14
CA PRO A 111 10.96 31.13 -4.41
C PRO A 111 10.54 31.40 -2.96
N THR A 112 9.23 31.44 -2.70
CA THR A 112 8.65 31.67 -1.37
C THR A 112 8.60 30.42 -0.49
N GLY A 113 9.00 29.25 -0.99
CA GLY A 113 8.96 27.98 -0.27
C GLY A 113 8.31 26.84 -1.04
N MET A 114 8.09 25.71 -0.34
CA MET A 114 7.42 24.53 -0.90
C MET A 114 5.91 24.62 -0.65
N ILE A 115 5.12 24.44 -1.71
CA ILE A 115 3.66 24.41 -1.64
C ILE A 115 3.20 23.00 -2.01
N ARG A 116 2.48 22.33 -1.10
CA ARG A 116 1.88 21.02 -1.40
C ARG A 116 0.77 21.21 -2.42
N ILE A 117 0.91 20.59 -3.58
CA ILE A 117 -0.05 20.70 -4.69
C ILE A 117 -0.84 19.40 -4.90
N HIS A 118 -0.36 18.29 -4.36
CA HIS A 118 -1.02 17.00 -4.48
C HIS A 118 -0.66 16.08 -3.31
N GLN A 119 -1.60 15.22 -2.95
CA GLN A 119 -1.41 14.17 -1.96
C GLN A 119 -2.36 13.02 -2.28
N MET A 120 -1.88 11.80 -2.13
CA MET A 120 -2.70 10.60 -2.30
C MET A 120 -2.29 9.52 -1.30
N ASN A 121 -3.28 8.82 -0.75
CA ASN A 121 -3.07 7.68 0.13
C ASN A 121 -3.37 6.38 -0.61
N SER A 122 -2.54 5.37 -0.34
CA SER A 122 -2.69 4.01 -0.84
C SER A 122 -2.50 3.02 0.29
N GLU A 123 -3.18 1.88 0.25
CA GLU A 123 -3.08 0.81 1.23
C GLU A 123 -2.59 -0.46 0.54
N LEU A 124 -1.37 -0.86 0.87
CA LEU A 124 -0.75 -2.05 0.33
C LEU A 124 -1.07 -3.26 1.21
N SER A 125 -1.71 -4.25 0.61
CA SER A 125 -1.81 -5.61 1.14
C SER A 125 -0.78 -6.48 0.44
N VAL A 126 0.02 -7.19 1.23
CA VAL A 126 0.99 -8.17 0.71
C VAL A 126 0.36 -9.55 0.83
N LEU A 127 0.45 -10.35 -0.23
CA LEU A 127 -0.04 -11.72 -0.30
C LEU A 127 1.13 -12.69 -0.42
N ALA A 128 0.96 -13.91 0.07
CA ALA A 128 1.88 -15.01 -0.25
C ALA A 128 1.06 -16.24 -0.58
N ASN A 129 1.52 -17.00 -1.58
CA ASN A 129 0.89 -18.24 -1.95
C ASN A 129 1.11 -19.29 -0.86
N PHE A 130 0.03 -20.00 -0.55
CA PHE A 130 0.08 -21.21 0.26
C PHE A 130 0.76 -22.32 -0.55
N SER A 131 1.43 -23.24 0.13
CA SER A 131 1.86 -24.48 -0.50
C SER A 131 0.64 -25.25 -1.01
N GLN A 132 0.87 -26.20 -1.91
CA GLN A 132 -0.15 -27.19 -2.21
C GLN A 132 -0.52 -27.92 -0.90
N PRO A 133 -1.82 -28.08 -0.58
CA PRO A 133 -2.22 -28.80 0.61
C PRO A 133 -1.88 -30.28 0.48
N GLU A 134 -1.30 -30.84 1.54
CA GLU A 134 -1.01 -32.26 1.67
C GLU A 134 -2.14 -32.94 2.44
N ILE A 135 -2.69 -34.01 1.86
CA ILE A 135 -3.77 -34.80 2.46
C ILE A 135 -3.21 -36.15 2.88
N VAL A 136 -3.17 -36.40 4.18
CA VAL A 136 -2.61 -37.62 4.76
C VAL A 136 -3.62 -38.35 5.65
N PRO A 137 -3.69 -39.68 5.60
CA PRO A 137 -4.52 -40.45 6.53
C PRO A 137 -3.92 -40.43 7.94
N ILE A 138 -4.79 -40.32 8.96
CA ILE A 138 -4.37 -40.22 10.37
C ILE A 138 -3.98 -41.59 10.96
N SER A 139 -4.43 -42.70 10.37
CA SER A 139 -4.20 -44.04 10.88
C SER A 139 -3.86 -45.07 9.79
N ASN A 140 -3.00 -46.03 10.13
CA ASN A 140 -2.75 -47.23 9.32
C ASN A 140 -3.99 -48.13 9.43
N ILE A 141 -4.76 -48.19 8.34
CA ILE A 141 -6.05 -48.87 8.29
C ILE A 141 -5.82 -50.39 8.34
N THR A 142 -6.22 -51.02 9.45
CA THR A 142 -6.31 -52.48 9.51
C THR A 142 -7.75 -53.00 9.53
N GLU A 143 -8.75 -52.19 9.91
CA GLU A 143 -10.19 -52.52 9.82
C GLU A 143 -11.01 -51.27 10.22
N ASN A 144 -11.64 -50.54 9.28
CA ASN A 144 -12.76 -49.60 9.55
C ASN A 144 -13.38 -48.98 8.26
N VAL A 145 -14.68 -48.63 8.34
CA VAL A 145 -15.56 -48.13 7.25
C VAL A 145 -15.38 -46.62 6.93
N TYR A 146 -14.72 -45.88 7.83
CA TYR A 146 -14.47 -44.45 7.70
C TYR A 146 -12.97 -44.15 7.81
N ILE A 147 -12.47 -43.27 6.95
CA ILE A 147 -11.07 -42.86 6.92
C ILE A 147 -10.98 -41.41 7.42
N ASN A 148 -10.17 -41.17 8.45
CA ASN A 148 -9.86 -39.83 8.91
C ASN A 148 -8.66 -39.28 8.13
N LEU A 149 -8.84 -38.12 7.51
CA LEU A 149 -7.80 -37.42 6.76
C LEU A 149 -7.41 -36.14 7.50
N THR A 150 -6.12 -35.83 7.48
CA THR A 150 -5.59 -34.51 7.82
C THR A 150 -5.21 -33.79 6.54
N CYS A 151 -5.56 -32.51 6.46
CA CYS A 151 -5.15 -31.62 5.38
C CYS A 151 -4.29 -30.50 5.97
N SER A 152 -3.07 -30.34 5.49
CA SER A 152 -2.14 -29.31 5.95
C SER A 152 -1.58 -28.52 4.76
N SER A 153 -1.38 -27.22 4.95
CA SER A 153 -0.65 -26.37 4.01
C SER A 153 0.32 -25.52 4.82
N ILE A 154 1.49 -25.30 4.27
CA ILE A 154 2.52 -24.44 4.84
C ILE A 154 2.65 -23.15 4.02
N HIS A 155 3.37 -22.18 4.57
CA HIS A 155 3.52 -20.85 3.98
C HIS A 155 2.17 -20.13 3.77
N GLY A 156 2.18 -19.10 2.93
CA GLY A 156 1.02 -18.30 2.61
C GLY A 156 0.74 -17.16 3.60
N TYR A 157 0.11 -16.12 3.09
CA TYR A 157 -0.27 -14.93 3.85
C TYR A 157 -1.43 -14.23 3.12
N PRO A 158 -2.45 -13.69 3.82
CA PRO A 158 -2.60 -13.59 5.28
C PRO A 158 -2.82 -14.94 5.97
N GLU A 159 -2.56 -15.00 7.27
CA GLU A 159 -2.81 -16.22 8.05
C GLU A 159 -4.29 -16.65 7.94
N PRO A 160 -4.56 -17.93 7.65
CA PRO A 160 -5.91 -18.43 7.46
C PRO A 160 -6.69 -18.36 8.78
N LYS A 161 -7.92 -17.83 8.73
CA LYS A 161 -8.79 -17.72 9.92
C LYS A 161 -9.71 -18.91 10.13
N LYS A 162 -10.17 -19.54 9.04
CA LYS A 162 -11.06 -20.71 9.06
C LYS A 162 -10.79 -21.57 7.83
N MET A 163 -10.86 -22.88 8.01
CA MET A 163 -10.89 -23.86 6.92
C MET A 163 -12.35 -24.23 6.66
N SER A 164 -12.78 -24.19 5.40
CA SER A 164 -14.11 -24.63 4.98
C SER A 164 -13.99 -25.63 3.83
N VAL A 165 -14.78 -26.70 3.88
CA VAL A 165 -14.92 -27.65 2.78
C VAL A 165 -16.15 -27.22 1.97
N LEU A 166 -15.98 -27.00 0.67
CA LEU A 166 -17.10 -26.89 -0.26
C LEU A 166 -17.51 -28.32 -0.63
N LEU A 167 -18.71 -28.71 -0.20
CA LEU A 167 -19.35 -29.98 -0.53
C LEU A 167 -20.17 -29.84 -1.82
#